data_AF-A0AAN4EU66-F1
#
_entry.id   AF-A0AAN4EU66-F1
#
_cell.length_a   1.000
_cell.length_b   1.000
_cell.length_c   1.000
_cell.angle_alpha   90.00
_cell.angle_beta   90.00
_cell.angle_gamma   90.00
#
_symmetry.space_group_name_H-M   'P 1'
#
loop_
_entity.id
_entity.type
_entity.pdbx_description
1 polymer ?
#
loop_
_entity_poly.entity_id
_entity_poly.type
_entity_poly.pdbx_seq_one_letter_code
_entity_poly.pdbx_strand_id
1 'polypeptide(L)'
;MNAKYIACALFCSFLAPAEAKFYDGQQLYLYAQEYKKAEQGGRRTSDNQLQAGVFIGYVASMIDAYGNEGAQVFCEPNGRLQTYADVVYKYLNDNPDQRVNSAESLVIAAMQASFRCKEPPKLNGNK
;
A
#
# COMPACT_ATOMS: atom_id res chain seq x y z
N MET A 1 45.26 -13.88 3.91
CA MET A 1 43.99 -13.64 3.17
C MET A 1 44.19 -12.38 2.33
N ASN A 2 44.09 -12.49 1.00
CA ASN A 2 44.55 -11.44 0.07
C ASN A 2 43.50 -10.32 -0.05
N ALA A 3 43.90 -9.06 0.14
CA ALA A 3 43.00 -7.88 0.16
C ALA A 3 42.12 -7.75 -1.09
N LYS A 4 42.59 -8.27 -2.24
CA LYS A 4 41.85 -8.34 -3.50
C LYS A 4 40.56 -9.18 -3.41
N TYR A 5 40.57 -10.27 -2.64
CA TYR A 5 39.40 -11.13 -2.45
C TYR A 5 38.40 -10.52 -1.48
N ILE A 6 38.87 -9.77 -0.48
CA ILE A 6 38.01 -9.05 0.47
C ILE A 6 37.26 -7.91 -0.24
N ALA A 7 37.95 -7.15 -1.10
CA ALA A 7 37.34 -6.09 -1.90
C ALA A 7 36.30 -6.62 -2.90
N CYS A 8 36.59 -7.75 -3.56
CA CYS A 8 35.66 -8.37 -4.51
C CYS A 8 34.41 -8.93 -3.80
N ALA A 9 34.58 -9.58 -2.64
CA ALA A 9 33.47 -10.07 -1.83
C ALA A 9 32.55 -8.95 -1.34
N LEU A 10 33.12 -7.82 -0.88
CA LEU A 10 32.35 -6.65 -0.45
C LEU A 10 31.57 -5.99 -1.59
N PHE A 11 32.16 -5.92 -2.79
CA PHE A 11 31.50 -5.33 -3.96
C PHE A 11 30.34 -6.20 -4.48
N CYS A 12 30.48 -7.53 -4.42
CA CYS A 12 29.42 -8.45 -4.84
C CYS A 12 28.19 -8.43 -3.91
N SER A 13 28.34 -8.08 -2.63
CA SER A 13 27.21 -7.92 -1.71
C SER A 13 26.29 -6.73 -2.01
N PHE A 14 26.74 -5.73 -2.79
CA PHE A 14 25.90 -4.60 -3.21
C PHE A 14 25.13 -4.85 -4.51
N LEU A 15 25.41 -5.97 -5.19
CA LEU A 15 24.77 -6.34 -6.46
C LEU A 15 23.54 -7.24 -6.28
N ALA A 16 23.17 -7.57 -5.04
CA ALA A 16 21.92 -8.25 -4.80
C ALA A 16 20.76 -7.30 -5.19
N PRO A 17 19.82 -7.72 -6.05
CA PRO A 17 18.62 -6.93 -6.28
C PRO A 17 17.93 -6.74 -4.93
N ALA A 18 17.86 -5.49 -4.47
CA ALA A 18 17.01 -5.13 -3.36
C ALA A 18 15.56 -5.25 -3.84
N GLU A 19 14.98 -6.44 -3.72
CA GLU A 19 13.52 -6.58 -3.83
C GLU A 19 12.91 -5.87 -2.62
N ALA A 20 12.67 -4.57 -2.75
CA ALA A 20 11.66 -3.88 -1.96
C ALA A 20 10.29 -4.37 -2.43
N LYS A 21 10.01 -5.66 -2.23
CA LYS A 21 8.72 -6.24 -2.55
C LYS A 21 7.74 -5.73 -1.50
N PHE A 22 7.18 -4.56 -1.79
CA PHE A 22 5.94 -4.14 -1.14
C PHE A 22 4.90 -5.25 -1.32
N TYR A 23 3.97 -5.34 -0.38
CA TYR A 23 2.89 -6.31 -0.40
C TYR A 23 2.24 -6.41 -1.80
N ASP A 24 1.90 -7.61 -2.25
CA ASP A 24 0.97 -7.75 -3.37
C ASP A 24 -0.47 -7.56 -2.87
N GLY A 25 -1.42 -7.49 -3.81
CA GLY A 25 -2.83 -7.38 -3.47
C GLY A 25 -3.37 -8.54 -2.64
N GLN A 26 -2.80 -9.73 -2.80
CA GLN A 26 -3.23 -10.92 -2.09
C GLN A 26 -2.85 -10.83 -0.60
N GLN A 27 -1.63 -10.40 -0.31
CA GLN A 27 -1.15 -10.16 1.04
C GLN A 27 -1.88 -8.96 1.67
N LEU A 28 -2.06 -7.87 0.93
CA LEU A 28 -2.83 -6.72 1.41
C LEU A 28 -4.27 -7.12 1.76
N TYR A 29 -4.92 -7.96 0.95
CA TYR A 29 -6.28 -8.43 1.22
C TYR A 29 -6.36 -9.29 2.48
N LEU A 30 -5.38 -10.17 2.74
CA LEU A 30 -5.34 -10.96 3.98
C LEU A 30 -5.29 -10.05 5.21
N TYR A 31 -4.47 -8.99 5.17
CA TYR A 31 -4.41 -8.01 6.25
C TYR A 31 -5.71 -7.20 6.39
N ALA A 32 -6.33 -6.87 5.26
CA ALA A 32 -7.63 -6.21 5.22
C ALA A 32 -8.75 -7.08 5.84
N GLN A 33 -8.70 -8.41 5.68
CA GLN A 33 -9.63 -9.32 6.33
C GLN A 33 -9.49 -9.28 7.86
N GLU A 34 -8.26 -9.22 8.39
CA GLU A 34 -8.06 -9.06 9.83
C GLU A 34 -8.56 -7.71 10.35
N TYR A 35 -8.41 -6.64 9.56
CA TYR A 35 -9.03 -5.35 9.85
C TYR A 35 -10.56 -5.46 9.96
N LYS A 36 -11.25 -6.08 8.98
CA LYS A 36 -12.72 -6.24 9.05
C LYS A 36 -13.17 -7.13 10.19
N LYS A 37 -12.44 -8.21 10.50
CA LYS A 37 -12.72 -9.06 11.67
C LYS A 37 -12.60 -8.27 12.97
N ALA A 38 -11.59 -7.40 13.09
CA ALA A 38 -11.39 -6.57 14.27
C ALA A 38 -12.52 -5.56 14.49
N GLU A 39 -13.09 -5.00 13.42
CA GLU A 39 -14.25 -4.10 13.46
C GLU A 39 -15.54 -4.83 13.88
N GLN A 40 -15.70 -6.09 13.49
CA GLN A 40 -16.87 -6.92 13.81
C GLN A 40 -16.81 -7.53 15.23
N GLY A 41 -15.82 -7.17 16.04
CA GLY A 41 -15.64 -7.74 17.38
C GLY A 41 -15.12 -9.17 17.39
N GLY A 42 -14.49 -9.63 16.30
CA GLY A 42 -13.86 -10.94 16.21
C GLY A 42 -12.71 -11.12 17.22
N ARG A 43 -12.34 -12.38 17.48
CA ARG A 43 -11.25 -12.73 18.41
C ARG A 43 -9.95 -12.07 17.96
N ARG A 44 -9.31 -11.34 18.88
CA ARG A 44 -8.06 -10.62 18.63
C ARG A 44 -6.87 -11.41 19.19
N THR A 45 -5.99 -11.86 18.31
CA THR A 45 -4.62 -12.27 18.68
C THR A 45 -3.67 -11.10 18.43
N SER A 46 -2.46 -11.15 19.00
CA SER A 46 -1.41 -10.15 18.72
C SER A 46 -1.13 -10.02 17.22
N ASP A 47 -1.05 -11.16 16.54
CA ASP A 47 -0.67 -11.21 15.13
C ASP A 47 -1.77 -10.63 14.24
N ASN A 48 -3.04 -10.97 14.52
CA ASN A 48 -4.17 -10.44 13.76
C ASN A 48 -4.34 -8.93 13.99
N GLN A 49 -4.06 -8.44 15.21
CA GLN A 49 -4.04 -7.00 15.49
C GLN A 49 -2.92 -6.30 14.73
N LEU A 50 -1.73 -6.89 14.68
CA LEU A 50 -0.62 -6.35 13.91
C LEU A 50 -0.96 -6.30 12.42
N GLN A 51 -1.51 -7.37 11.86
CA GLN A 51 -1.92 -7.42 10.44
C GLN A 51 -2.98 -6.37 10.11
N ALA A 52 -4.01 -6.23 10.96
CA ALA A 52 -5.01 -5.17 10.82
C ALA A 52 -4.37 -3.76 10.87
N GLY A 53 -3.42 -3.55 11.78
CA GLY A 53 -2.66 -2.30 11.90
C GLY A 53 -1.79 -2.02 10.68
N VAL A 54 -1.12 -3.04 10.13
CA VAL A 54 -0.32 -2.94 8.90
C VAL A 54 -1.20 -2.55 7.72
N PHE A 55 -2.39 -3.12 7.58
CA PHE A 55 -3.34 -2.73 6.54
C PHE A 55 -3.71 -1.24 6.64
N ILE A 56 -4.17 -0.79 7.82
CA ILE A 56 -4.54 0.61 8.04
C ILE A 56 -3.35 1.55 7.78
N GLY A 57 -2.17 1.21 8.31
CA GLY A 57 -0.96 2.02 8.14
C GLY A 57 -0.51 2.12 6.69
N TYR A 58 -0.61 1.02 5.93
CA TYR A 58 -0.33 1.01 4.50
C TYR A 58 -1.30 1.93 3.75
N VAL A 59 -2.61 1.80 4.00
CA VAL A 59 -3.62 2.70 3.40
C VAL A 59 -3.32 4.15 3.75
N ALA A 60 -3.02 4.47 5.01
CA ALA A 60 -2.68 5.84 5.42
C ALA A 60 -1.50 6.39 4.63
N SER A 61 -0.41 5.63 4.53
CA SER A 61 0.78 6.04 3.77
C SER A 61 0.48 6.30 2.30
N MET A 62 -0.44 5.53 1.71
CA MET A 62 -0.87 5.73 0.33
C MET A 62 -1.71 7.00 0.20
N ILE A 63 -2.56 7.33 1.17
CA ILE A 63 -3.31 8.59 1.18
C ILE A 63 -2.35 9.78 1.29
N ASP A 64 -1.37 9.73 2.18
CA ASP A 64 -0.39 10.81 2.34
C ASP A 64 0.45 11.01 1.06
N ALA A 65 0.90 9.91 0.44
CA ALA A 65 1.76 9.96 -0.74
C ALA A 65 1.02 10.38 -2.03
N TYR A 66 -0.26 10.05 -2.14
CA TYR A 66 -1.00 10.10 -3.41
C TYR A 66 -2.34 10.85 -3.35
N GLY A 67 -2.77 11.27 -2.17
CA GLY A 67 -3.92 12.12 -1.93
C GLY A 67 -3.57 13.60 -2.01
N ASN A 68 -4.20 14.43 -1.18
CA ASN A 68 -4.13 15.89 -1.31
C ASN A 68 -2.76 16.49 -0.97
N GLU A 69 -1.97 15.84 -0.11
CA GLU A 69 -0.67 16.33 0.36
C GLU A 69 0.51 15.89 -0.53
N GLY A 70 0.30 14.87 -1.38
CA GLY A 70 1.35 14.21 -2.14
C GLY A 70 1.30 14.47 -3.64
N ALA A 71 1.60 13.46 -4.44
CA ALA A 71 1.61 13.53 -5.91
C ALA A 71 0.20 13.68 -6.53
N GLN A 72 -0.85 13.60 -5.71
CA GLN A 72 -2.26 13.74 -6.08
C GLN A 72 -2.66 12.93 -7.33
N VAL A 73 -2.78 11.61 -7.21
CA VAL A 73 -3.28 10.73 -8.29
C VAL A 73 -4.75 10.34 -8.13
N PHE A 74 -5.37 10.69 -7.01
CA PHE A 74 -6.81 10.64 -6.73
C PHE A 74 -7.21 11.85 -5.88
N CYS A 75 -8.51 12.11 -5.79
CA CYS A 75 -9.03 13.26 -5.05
C CYS A 75 -9.62 12.77 -3.74
N GLU A 76 -8.77 12.73 -2.72
CA GLU A 76 -9.15 12.31 -1.37
C GLU A 76 -10.34 13.14 -0.87
N PRO A 77 -11.49 12.51 -0.54
CA PRO A 77 -12.63 13.21 0.05
C PRO A 77 -12.30 13.61 1.49
N ASN A 78 -13.00 14.59 2.07
CA ASN A 78 -12.89 14.82 3.51
C ASN A 78 -13.43 13.59 4.26
N GLY A 79 -12.55 12.75 4.78
CA GLY A 79 -12.89 11.46 5.37
C GLY A 79 -12.01 11.07 6.55
N ARG A 80 -12.43 10.03 7.27
CA ARG A 80 -11.56 9.37 8.24
C ARG A 80 -10.80 8.25 7.54
N LEU A 81 -9.63 7.90 8.06
CA LEU A 81 -8.80 6.82 7.52
C LEU A 81 -9.56 5.49 7.31
N GLN A 82 -10.50 5.17 8.19
CA GLN A 82 -11.36 3.98 8.06
C GLN A 82 -12.19 3.98 6.77
N THR A 83 -12.64 5.14 6.31
CA THR A 83 -13.39 5.25 5.04
C THR A 83 -12.52 4.84 3.85
N TYR A 84 -11.26 5.25 3.84
CA TYR A 84 -10.32 4.83 2.78
C TYR A 84 -10.00 3.35 2.90
N ALA A 85 -9.79 2.85 4.11
CA ALA A 85 -9.53 1.44 4.38
C ALA A 85 -10.71 0.55 3.89
N ASP A 86 -11.95 0.98 4.12
CA ASP A 86 -13.15 0.28 3.65
C ASP A 86 -13.25 0.27 2.11
N VAL A 87 -12.92 1.38 1.46
CA VAL A 87 -12.90 1.47 -0.01
C VAL A 87 -11.86 0.53 -0.60
N VAL A 88 -10.64 0.51 -0.03
CA VAL A 88 -9.57 -0.39 -0.45
C VAL A 88 -9.97 -1.85 -0.21
N TYR A 89 -10.51 -2.18 0.97
CA TYR A 89 -11.01 -3.53 1.26
C TYR A 89 -12.06 -3.98 0.25
N LYS A 90 -13.05 -3.12 -0.04
CA LYS A 90 -14.10 -3.43 -1.02
C LYS A 90 -13.52 -3.70 -2.40
N TYR A 91 -12.61 -2.86 -2.87
CA TYR A 91 -11.99 -3.05 -4.19
C TYR A 91 -11.21 -4.36 -4.26
N LEU A 92 -10.38 -4.66 -3.26
CA LEU A 92 -9.66 -5.93 -3.19
C LEU A 92 -10.65 -7.11 -3.16
N ASN A 93 -11.72 -7.01 -2.36
CA ASN A 93 -12.74 -8.05 -2.25
C ASN A 93 -13.42 -8.35 -3.59
N ASP A 94 -13.79 -7.30 -4.32
CA ASP A 94 -14.58 -7.40 -5.54
C ASP A 94 -13.75 -7.76 -6.79
N ASN A 95 -12.42 -7.63 -6.72
CA ASN A 95 -11.49 -7.86 -7.84
C ASN A 95 -10.42 -8.91 -7.49
N PRO A 96 -10.79 -10.19 -7.25
CA PRO A 96 -9.84 -11.22 -6.82
C PRO A 96 -8.76 -11.54 -7.86
N ASP A 97 -9.07 -11.45 -9.14
CA ASP A 97 -8.15 -11.63 -10.27
C ASP A 97 -7.04 -10.57 -10.31
N GLN A 98 -7.33 -9.36 -9.83
CA GLN A 98 -6.38 -8.25 -9.81
C GLN A 98 -5.41 -8.30 -8.64
N ARG A 99 -5.62 -9.16 -7.63
CA ARG A 99 -4.79 -9.24 -6.41
C ARG A 99 -3.36 -9.70 -6.65
N VAL A 100 -3.06 -10.22 -7.84
CA VAL A 100 -1.70 -10.56 -8.28
C VAL A 100 -0.83 -9.31 -8.52
N ASN A 101 -1.45 -8.15 -8.67
CA ASN A 101 -0.76 -6.88 -8.86
C ASN A 101 -0.23 -6.32 -7.55
N SER A 102 0.61 -5.28 -7.61
CA SER A 102 1.16 -4.64 -6.42
C SER A 102 0.07 -4.00 -5.56
N ALA A 103 0.23 -4.05 -4.23
CA ALA A 103 -0.67 -3.37 -3.29
C ALA A 103 -0.82 -1.89 -3.62
N GLU A 104 0.26 -1.23 -4.00
CA GLU A 104 0.30 0.18 -4.38
C GLU A 104 -0.68 0.47 -5.53
N SER A 105 -0.55 -0.28 -6.62
CA SER A 105 -1.39 -0.12 -7.81
C SER A 105 -2.87 -0.35 -7.49
N LEU A 106 -3.16 -1.31 -6.60
CA LEU A 106 -4.52 -1.67 -6.23
C LEU A 106 -5.15 -0.65 -5.27
N VAL A 107 -4.38 -0.04 -4.36
CA VAL A 107 -4.87 1.07 -3.54
C VAL A 107 -5.16 2.28 -4.42
N ILE A 108 -4.26 2.65 -5.33
CA ILE A 108 -4.50 3.74 -6.29
C ILE A 108 -5.75 3.46 -7.13
N ALA A 109 -5.89 2.24 -7.67
CA ALA A 109 -7.06 1.85 -8.45
C ALA A 109 -8.36 1.92 -7.64
N ALA A 110 -8.35 1.44 -6.38
CA ALA A 110 -9.50 1.51 -5.48
C ALA A 110 -9.93 2.97 -5.22
N MET A 111 -8.95 3.82 -4.94
CA MET A 111 -9.18 5.24 -4.68
C MET A 111 -9.64 5.98 -5.94
N GLN A 112 -9.09 5.68 -7.12
CA GLN A 112 -9.53 6.27 -8.39
C GLN A 112 -10.91 5.77 -8.84
N ALA A 113 -11.29 4.54 -8.48
CA ALA A 113 -12.62 4.01 -8.75
C ALA A 113 -13.71 4.74 -7.93
N SER A 114 -13.39 5.13 -6.69
CA SER A 114 -14.34 5.78 -5.77
C SER A 114 -14.27 7.30 -5.77
N PHE A 115 -13.07 7.85 -5.98
CA PHE A 115 -12.72 9.25 -5.73
C PHE A 115 -11.84 9.82 -6.86
N ARG A 116 -12.29 9.63 -8.09
CA ARG A 116 -11.63 10.20 -9.27
C ARG A 116 -11.62 11.73 -9.21
N CYS A 117 -10.48 12.34 -9.51
CA CYS A 117 -10.41 13.78 -9.71
C CYS A 117 -11.21 14.21 -10.95
N LYS A 118 -11.98 15.31 -10.82
CA LYS A 118 -12.76 15.88 -11.93
C LYS A 118 -11.86 16.59 -12.95
N GLU A 119 -10.78 17.17 -12.47
CA GLU A 119 -9.74 17.80 -13.28
C GLU A 119 -8.45 17.00 -13.14
N PRO A 120 -7.65 16.88 -14.20
CA PRO A 120 -6.33 16.27 -14.08
C PRO A 120 -5.50 17.06 -13.05
N PRO A 121 -4.68 16.38 -12.22
CA PRO A 121 -3.81 17.04 -11.26
C PRO A 121 -2.98 18.10 -11.95
N LYS A 122 -2.96 19.32 -11.40
CA LYS A 122 -2.11 20.38 -11.95
C LYS A 122 -0.66 19.97 -11.68
N LEU A 123 0.02 19.50 -12.73
CA LEU A 123 1.47 19.40 -12.73
C LEU A 123 1.98 20.83 -12.54
N ASN A 124 2.27 21.21 -11.30
CA ASN A 124 3.01 22.43 -11.01
C ASN A 124 4.44 22.21 -11.52
N GLY A 125 4.61 22.35 -12.83
CA GLY A 125 5.91 22.43 -13.47
C GLY A 125 6.54 23.77 -13.14
N ASN A 126 7.05 23.91 -11.92
CA ASN A 126 7.99 24.98 -11.60
C ASN A 126 9.34 24.34 -11.27
N LYS A 127 10.27 24.63 -12.18
CA LYS A 127 11.73 24.50 -12.07
C LYS A 127 12.27 24.91 -10.72
#